data_AF-A0A933BS37-F1
#
_entry.id   AF-A0A933BS37-F1
#
_cell.length_a   1.000
_cell.length_b   1.000
_cell.length_c   1.000
_cell.angle_alpha   90.00
_cell.angle_beta   90.00
_cell.angle_gamma   90.00
#
_symmetry.space_group_name_H-M   'P 1'
#
loop_
_entity.id
_entity.type
_entity.pdbx_description
1 polymer ?
#
loop_
_entity_poly.entity_id
_entity_poly.type
_entity_poly.pdbx_seq_one_letter_code
_entity_poly.pdbx_strand_id
1 'polypeptide(L)'
;MEDQGIAETLDLLKKVWTIFLIGLYLACFMNEKYFPGFRTEPLSGEEFFWKIQRVLFFALMAVGFLIDITQARVDRGKAFAFLFLSLILGGLANYVGAMQFRAVSTGLALFAGGG
;
A
#
# COMPACT_ATOMS: atom_id res chain seq x y z
N MET A 1 -33.25 -3.21 -11.42
CA MET A 1 -33.21 -2.42 -10.16
C MET A 1 -32.17 -2.96 -9.18
N GLU A 2 -31.80 -4.25 -9.21
CA GLU A 2 -30.75 -4.82 -8.33
C GLU A 2 -29.32 -4.33 -8.64
N ASP A 3 -29.03 -3.94 -9.88
CA ASP A 3 -27.66 -3.56 -10.30
C ASP A 3 -27.17 -2.22 -9.74
N GLN A 4 -28.07 -1.28 -9.41
CA GLN A 4 -27.70 0.05 -8.91
C GLN A 4 -27.08 -0.01 -7.51
N GLY A 5 -27.63 -0.82 -6.61
CA GLY A 5 -27.07 -0.98 -5.26
C GLY A 5 -25.70 -1.65 -5.25
N ILE A 6 -25.46 -2.56 -6.20
CA ILE A 6 -24.16 -3.21 -6.37
C ILE A 6 -23.12 -2.22 -6.92
N ALA A 7 -23.52 -1.37 -7.88
CA ALA A 7 -22.64 -0.35 -8.44
C ALA A 7 -22.21 0.70 -7.39
N GLU A 8 -23.13 1.19 -6.56
CA GLU A 8 -22.80 2.10 -5.45
C GLU A 8 -21.90 1.44 -4.41
N THR A 9 -22.22 0.20 -4.01
CA THR A 9 -21.40 -0.56 -3.04
C THR A 9 -19.97 -0.72 -3.56
N LEU A 10 -19.82 -1.04 -4.85
CA LEU A 10 -18.54 -1.22 -5.51
C LEU A 10 -17.74 0.09 -5.63
N ASP A 11 -18.40 1.22 -5.87
CA ASP A 11 -17.77 2.55 -5.86
C ASP A 11 -17.26 2.92 -4.45
N LEU A 12 -18.07 2.64 -3.42
CA LEU A 12 -17.70 2.88 -2.02
C LEU A 12 -16.50 2.03 -1.61
N LEU A 13 -16.49 0.76 -2.00
CA LEU A 13 -15.39 -0.17 -1.74
C LEU A 13 -14.09 0.27 -2.42
N LYS A 14 -14.14 0.78 -3.66
CA LYS A 14 -12.98 1.36 -4.35
C LYS A 14 -12.43 2.60 -3.65
N LYS A 15 -13.30 3.47 -3.14
CA LYS A 15 -12.89 4.64 -2.34
C LYS A 15 -12.20 4.22 -1.06
N VAL A 16 -12.77 3.26 -0.33
CA VAL A 16 -12.17 2.69 0.89
C VAL A 16 -10.82 2.06 0.59
N TRP A 17 -10.73 1.27 -0.47
CA TRP A 17 -9.47 0.68 -0.93
C TRP A 17 -8.40 1.74 -1.22
N THR A 18 -8.78 2.83 -1.89
CA THR A 18 -7.87 3.94 -2.19
C THR A 18 -7.36 4.62 -0.91
N ILE A 19 -8.23 4.82 0.09
CA ILE A 19 -7.84 5.37 1.40
C ILE A 19 -6.83 4.46 2.10
N PHE A 20 -7.04 3.15 2.08
CA PHE A 20 -6.07 2.18 2.62
C PHE A 20 -4.72 2.25 1.90
N LEU A 21 -4.73 2.45 0.58
CA LEU A 21 -3.53 2.55 -0.23
C LEU A 21 -2.72 3.82 0.09
N ILE A 22 -3.40 4.95 0.28
CA ILE A 22 -2.79 6.20 0.74
C ILE A 22 -2.23 6.02 2.16
N GLY A 23 -2.97 5.37 3.06
CA GLY A 23 -2.53 5.08 4.42
C GLY A 23 -1.28 4.20 4.45
N LEU A 24 -1.22 3.16 3.61
CA LEU A 24 -0.05 2.30 3.46
C LEU A 24 1.16 3.09 2.96
N TYR A 25 0.96 3.93 1.94
CA TYR A 25 2.03 4.79 1.42
C TYR A 25 2.57 5.76 2.48
N LEU A 26 1.68 6.40 3.25
CA LEU A 26 2.08 7.28 4.36
C LEU A 26 2.82 6.53 5.46
N ALA A 27 2.40 5.30 5.79
CA ALA A 27 3.09 4.46 6.77
C ALA A 27 4.49 4.04 6.30
N CYS A 28 4.67 3.76 5.00
CA CYS A 28 5.98 3.54 4.38
C CYS A 28 6.85 4.80 4.46
N PHE A 29 6.30 5.96 4.07
CA PHE A 29 7.01 7.23 4.09
C PHE A 29 7.42 7.67 5.50
N MET A 30 6.53 7.51 6.49
CA MET A 30 6.80 7.84 7.89
C MET A 30 7.87 6.94 8.48
N ASN A 31 7.79 5.62 8.24
CA ASN A 31 8.77 4.67 8.74
C ASN A 31 10.17 5.06 8.27
N GLU A 32 10.31 5.33 6.99
CA GLU A 32 11.57 5.67 6.39
C GLU A 32 12.09 7.06 6.80
N LYS A 33 11.19 8.05 6.98
CA LYS A 33 11.55 9.38 7.49
C LYS A 33 12.11 9.33 8.92
N TYR A 34 11.53 8.52 9.80
CA TYR A 34 11.97 8.41 11.19
C TYR A 34 13.11 7.41 11.40
N PHE A 35 13.16 6.34 10.60
CA PHE A 35 14.17 5.30 10.66
C PHE A 35 14.82 5.13 9.28
N PRO A 36 15.81 5.99 8.96
CA PRO A 36 16.55 5.92 7.71
C PRO A 36 17.41 4.64 7.64
N GLY A 37 17.14 3.80 6.65
CA GLY A 37 18.01 2.69 6.27
C GLY A 37 17.46 1.29 6.58
N PHE A 38 17.71 0.37 5.64
CA PHE A 38 17.36 -1.04 5.79
C PHE A 38 18.22 -1.72 6.86
N ARG A 39 17.63 -1.94 8.03
CA ARG A 39 18.21 -2.79 9.06
C ARG A 39 17.55 -4.16 8.99
N THR A 40 18.37 -5.20 9.12
CA THR A 40 17.88 -6.58 9.25
C THR A 40 17.19 -6.81 10.61
N GLU A 41 17.55 -6.02 11.62
CA GLU A 41 16.90 -5.97 12.92
C GLU A 41 16.24 -4.60 13.14
N PRO A 42 14.89 -4.54 13.22
CA PRO A 42 14.18 -3.29 13.45
C PRO A 42 14.41 -2.80 14.88
N LEU A 43 14.53 -1.49 15.07
CA LEU A 43 14.41 -0.91 16.41
C LEU A 43 12.97 -1.07 16.91
N SER A 44 12.75 -1.04 18.23
CA SER A 44 11.41 -1.24 18.82
C SER A 44 10.34 -0.31 18.24
N GLY A 45 10.71 0.91 17.84
CA GLY A 45 9.84 1.86 17.15
C GLY A 45 9.56 1.49 15.68
N GLU A 46 10.54 0.94 14.97
CA GLU A 46 10.43 0.51 13.57
C GLU A 46 9.57 -0.76 13.44
N GLU A 47 9.65 -1.67 14.42
CA GLU A 47 8.86 -2.90 14.44
C GLU A 47 7.34 -2.60 14.50
N PHE A 48 6.96 -1.54 15.19
CA PHE A 48 5.57 -1.07 15.25
C PHE A 48 5.09 -0.56 13.89
N PHE A 49 5.90 0.24 13.18
CA PHE A 49 5.58 0.70 11.84
C PHE A 49 5.51 -0.44 10.83
N TRP A 50 6.41 -1.41 10.92
CA TRP A 50 6.36 -2.64 10.09
C TRP A 50 5.08 -3.45 10.34
N LYS A 51 4.66 -3.58 11.60
CA LYS A 51 3.38 -4.23 11.95
C LYS A 51 2.20 -3.46 11.36
N ILE A 52 2.19 -2.13 11.45
CA ILE A 52 1.14 -1.29 10.85
C ILE A 52 1.10 -1.44 9.33
N GLN A 53 2.25 -1.39 8.64
CA GLN A 53 2.32 -1.60 7.20
C GLN A 53 1.77 -2.97 6.79
N ARG A 54 2.13 -4.03 7.53
CA ARG A 54 1.57 -5.37 7.29
C ARG A 54 0.06 -5.43 7.50
N VAL A 55 -0.46 -4.79 8.54
CA VAL A 55 -1.91 -4.73 8.80
C VAL A 55 -2.63 -3.95 7.70
N LEU A 56 -2.09 -2.80 7.29
CA LEU A 56 -2.65 -1.99 6.20
C LEU A 56 -2.60 -2.73 4.86
N PHE A 57 -1.52 -3.47 4.60
CA PHE A 57 -1.41 -4.32 3.41
C PHE A 57 -2.43 -5.46 3.42
N PHE A 58 -2.60 -6.14 4.56
CA PHE A 58 -3.63 -7.17 4.72
C PHE A 58 -5.05 -6.61 4.56
N ALA A 59 -5.32 -5.42 5.11
CA ALA A 59 -6.59 -4.74 4.93
C ALA A 59 -6.82 -4.37 3.46
N LEU A 60 -5.80 -3.86 2.76
CA LEU A 60 -5.88 -3.55 1.33
C LEU A 60 -6.20 -4.79 0.49
N MET A 61 -5.55 -5.92 0.79
CA MET A 61 -5.82 -7.21 0.15
C MET A 61 -7.24 -7.71 0.44
N ALA A 62 -7.71 -7.62 1.69
CA ALA A 62 -9.05 -8.02 2.07
C ALA A 62 -10.13 -7.16 1.38
N VAL A 63 -9.92 -5.84 1.30
CA VAL A 63 -10.84 -4.93 0.59
C VAL A 63 -10.79 -5.18 -0.93
N GLY A 64 -9.60 -5.40 -1.50
CA GLY A 64 -9.44 -5.77 -2.91
C GLY A 64 -10.15 -7.08 -3.26
N PHE A 65 -10.08 -8.08 -2.37
CA PHE A 65 -10.84 -9.32 -2.48
C PHE A 65 -12.36 -9.09 -2.40
N LEU A 66 -12.81 -8.21 -1.50
CA LEU A 66 -14.21 -7.84 -1.37
C LEU A 66 -14.74 -7.16 -2.65
N ILE A 67 -13.92 -6.30 -3.28
CA ILE A 67 -14.21 -5.68 -4.58
C ILE A 67 -14.35 -6.77 -5.64
N ASP A 68 -13.41 -7.70 -5.71
CA ASP A 68 -13.45 -8.78 -6.70
C ASP A 68 -14.67 -9.70 -6.52
N ILE A 69 -15.05 -10.05 -5.29
CA ILE A 69 -16.29 -10.83 -5.02
C ILE A 69 -17.51 -10.05 -5.50
N THR A 70 -17.60 -8.77 -5.14
CA THR A 70 -18.74 -7.92 -5.49
C THR A 70 -18.81 -7.72 -7.00
N GLN A 71 -17.67 -7.59 -7.66
CA GLN A 71 -17.57 -7.42 -9.11
C GLN A 71 -17.86 -8.74 -9.85
N ALA A 72 -17.43 -9.88 -9.32
CA ALA A 72 -17.73 -11.20 -9.90
C ALA A 72 -19.22 -11.57 -9.82
N ARG A 73 -19.99 -10.95 -8.90
CA ARG A 73 -21.47 -11.05 -8.89
C ARG A 73 -22.11 -10.35 -10.09
N VAL A 74 -21.47 -9.30 -10.63
CA VAL A 74 -21.96 -8.51 -11.77
C VAL A 74 -21.40 -9.04 -13.10
N ASP A 75 -20.11 -9.35 -13.14
CA ASP A 75 -19.38 -9.77 -14.35
C ASP A 75 -18.31 -10.81 -13.97
N ARG A 76 -18.62 -12.09 -14.19
CA ARG A 76 -17.72 -13.21 -13.82
C ARG A 76 -16.37 -13.18 -14.56
N GLY A 77 -16.26 -12.41 -15.64
CA GLY A 77 -15.04 -12.30 -16.45
C GLY A 77 -13.91 -11.46 -15.83
N LYS A 78 -14.21 -10.68 -14.77
CA LYS A 78 -13.26 -9.74 -14.13
C LYS A 78 -12.89 -10.10 -12.69
N ALA A 79 -13.09 -11.35 -12.29
CA ALA A 79 -12.64 -11.82 -10.98
C ALA A 79 -11.10 -11.69 -10.87
N PHE A 80 -10.60 -11.35 -9.66
CA PHE A 80 -9.18 -11.24 -9.30
C PHE A 80 -8.40 -9.98 -9.75
N ALA A 81 -9.02 -9.04 -10.47
CA ALA A 81 -8.29 -7.86 -10.94
C ALA A 81 -7.84 -6.94 -9.79
N PHE A 82 -8.72 -6.68 -8.81
CA PHE A 82 -8.40 -5.79 -7.69
C PHE A 82 -7.50 -6.44 -6.64
N LEU A 83 -7.62 -7.75 -6.41
CA LEU A 83 -6.70 -8.49 -5.57
C LEU A 83 -5.29 -8.47 -6.16
N PHE A 84 -5.17 -8.70 -7.48
CA PHE A 84 -3.89 -8.63 -8.16
C PHE A 84 -3.30 -7.21 -8.13
N LEU A 85 -4.13 -6.18 -8.32
CA LEU A 85 -3.73 -4.78 -8.16
C LEU A 85 -3.26 -4.46 -6.74
N SER A 86 -3.95 -4.97 -5.72
CA SER A 86 -3.58 -4.79 -4.31
C SER A 86 -2.24 -5.42 -3.99
N LEU A 87 -1.98 -6.60 -4.57
CA LEU A 87 -0.72 -7.32 -4.42
C LEU A 87 0.44 -6.56 -5.08
N ILE A 88 0.24 -6.09 -6.33
CA ILE A 88 1.22 -5.31 -7.07
C ILE A 88 1.48 -3.97 -6.37
N LEU A 89 0.43 -3.21 -6.04
CA LEU A 89 0.57 -1.87 -5.48
C LEU A 89 1.06 -1.87 -4.05
N GLY A 90 0.62 -2.81 -3.22
CA GLY A 90 1.15 -2.93 -1.86
C GLY A 90 2.57 -3.48 -1.82
N GLY A 91 2.94 -4.38 -2.75
CA GLY A 91 4.33 -4.81 -2.95
C GLY A 91 5.23 -3.68 -3.46
N LEU A 92 4.74 -2.89 -4.43
CA LEU A 92 5.42 -1.69 -4.92
C LEU A 92 5.52 -0.62 -3.84
N ALA A 93 4.52 -0.39 -3.00
CA ALA A 93 4.61 0.59 -1.91
C ALA A 93 5.76 0.25 -0.95
N ASN A 94 5.92 -1.03 -0.62
CA ASN A 94 7.02 -1.51 0.21
C ASN A 94 8.38 -1.34 -0.48
N TYR A 95 8.46 -1.59 -1.79
CA TYR A 95 9.69 -1.47 -2.58
C TYR A 95 10.07 -0.03 -2.94
N VAL A 96 9.09 0.84 -3.19
CA VAL A 96 9.26 2.26 -3.55
C VAL A 96 9.63 3.08 -2.32
N GLY A 97 9.05 2.82 -1.14
CA GLY A 97 9.49 3.45 0.10
C GLY A 97 10.98 3.20 0.37
N ALA A 98 11.37 1.94 0.21
CA ALA A 98 12.75 1.46 0.26
C ALA A 98 13.73 2.09 -0.75
N MET A 99 13.30 2.26 -2.00
CA MET A 99 14.12 2.81 -3.09
C MET A 99 14.23 4.33 -3.03
N GLN A 100 13.12 5.04 -2.76
CA GLN A 100 13.10 6.50 -2.72
C GLN A 100 14.06 7.04 -1.66
N PHE A 101 14.23 6.33 -0.54
CA PHE A 101 15.17 6.76 0.48
C PHE A 101 16.62 6.49 0.15
N ARG A 102 16.93 5.38 -0.52
CA ARG A 102 18.28 5.14 -1.04
C ARG A 102 18.67 6.22 -2.05
N ALA A 103 17.76 6.64 -2.92
CA ALA A 103 18.00 7.72 -3.87
C ALA A 103 18.17 9.09 -3.18
N VAL A 104 17.33 9.42 -2.20
CA VAL A 104 17.41 10.68 -1.45
C VAL A 104 18.65 10.72 -0.55
N SER A 105 18.97 9.65 0.17
CA SER A 105 20.19 9.58 1.01
C SER A 105 21.47 9.63 0.17
N THR A 106 21.50 8.96 -0.98
CA THR A 106 22.64 9.03 -1.91
C THR A 106 22.76 10.42 -2.54
N GLY A 107 21.64 11.03 -2.96
CA GLY A 107 21.62 12.38 -3.50
C GLY A 107 22.01 13.46 -2.48
N LEU A 108 21.57 13.31 -1.22
CA LEU A 108 21.92 14.22 -0.12
C LEU A 108 23.39 14.07 0.27
N ALA A 109 23.95 12.86 0.27
CA ALA A 109 25.38 12.63 0.52
C ALA A 109 26.27 13.22 -0.58
N LEU A 110 25.82 13.17 -1.84
CA LEU A 110 26.50 13.80 -2.98
C LEU A 110 26.44 15.33 -2.92
N PHE A 111 25.37 15.91 -2.39
CA PHE A 111 25.23 17.35 -2.16
C PHE A 111 25.95 17.85 -0.90
N ALA A 112 26.08 17.01 0.14
CA ALA A 112 26.71 17.38 1.42
C ALA A 112 28.22 17.08 1.49
N GLY A 113 28.76 16.28 0.56
CA GLY A 113 30.19 15.90 0.51
C GLY A 113 31.05 16.70 -0.49
N GLY A 114 30.54 17.80 -1.05
CA GLY A 114 31.26 18.69 -1.96
C GLY A 114 31.51 20.06 -1.34
N GLY A 115 32.53 20.15 -0.48
CA GLY A 115 32.99 21.40 0.15
C GLY A 115 34.25 21.17 0.97
#